data_AF-A0A1Y2GTJ2-F1
#
_entry.id   AF-A0A1Y2GTJ2-F1
#
_cell.length_a   1.000
_cell.length_b   1.000
_cell.length_c   1.000
_cell.angle_alpha   90.00
_cell.angle_beta   90.00
_cell.angle_gamma   90.00
#
_symmetry.space_group_name_H-M   'P 1'
#
loop_
_entity.id
_entity.type
_entity.pdbx_description
1 polymer ?
#
loop_
_entity_poly.entity_id
_entity_poly.type
_entity_poly.pdbx_seq_one_letter_code
_entity_poly.pdbx_strand_id
1 'polypeptide(L)' 'MPNSLNRYGDNCQFAHSTEELQYVTRHPRYKTQFCTSFQSQGYCKYNDRCTFIHHPEEARVPISSFTKK' A
#
# COMPACT_ATOMS: atom_id res chain seq x y z
N MET A 1 5.40 25.64 -10.27
CA MET A 1 4.22 24.76 -10.13
C MET A 1 3.73 24.91 -8.70
N PRO A 2 2.80 25.84 -8.40
CA PRO A 2 2.41 26.10 -7.02
C PRO A 2 1.51 24.98 -6.52
N ASN A 3 2.05 24.21 -5.58
CA ASN A 3 1.32 23.29 -4.71
C ASN A 3 0.18 24.07 -4.03
N SER A 4 -0.96 23.42 -3.75
CA SER A 4 -2.12 23.95 -3.00
C SER A 4 -3.32 24.48 -3.80
N LEU A 5 -4.13 23.57 -4.34
CA LEU A 5 -5.58 23.78 -4.56
C LEU A 5 -6.46 23.03 -3.53
N ASN A 6 -5.89 22.61 -2.41
CA ASN A 6 -6.64 21.93 -1.35
C ASN A 6 -6.51 22.70 -0.02
N ARG A 7 -7.57 22.72 0.78
CA ARG A 7 -7.69 23.47 2.06
C ARG A 7 -6.61 23.18 3.11
N TYR A 8 -5.78 22.16 2.87
CA TYR A 8 -4.73 21.67 3.78
C TYR A 8 -3.32 22.15 3.38
N GLY A 9 -3.16 22.83 2.24
CA GLY A 9 -1.88 23.41 1.80
C GLY A 9 -0.71 22.41 1.88
N ASP A 10 0.42 22.88 2.39
CA ASP A 10 1.65 22.10 2.60
C ASP A 10 1.57 21.09 3.76
N ASN A 11 0.46 21.05 4.51
CA ASN A 11 0.25 20.13 5.64
C ASN A 11 -0.64 18.93 5.29
N CYS A 12 -0.92 18.71 4.00
CA CYS A 12 -1.72 17.56 3.59
C CYS A 12 -0.93 16.26 3.77
N GLN A 13 -1.52 15.30 4.47
CA GLN A 13 -0.92 13.98 4.72
C GLN A 13 -0.96 13.05 3.50
N PHE A 14 -1.47 13.51 2.37
CA PHE A 14 -1.65 12.74 1.14
C PHE A 14 -0.88 13.42 0.00
N ALA A 15 -0.29 12.59 -0.88
CA ALA A 15 0.45 13.09 -2.04
C ALA A 15 -0.49 13.85 -2.99
N HIS A 16 -0.14 15.08 -3.37
CA HIS A 16 -0.91 15.88 -4.33
C HIS A 16 -0.40 15.72 -5.76
N SER A 17 0.72 15.03 -5.95
CA SER A 17 1.27 14.68 -7.26
C SER A 17 2.03 13.36 -7.15
N THR A 18 2.23 12.67 -8.28
CA THR A 18 3.01 11.42 -8.31
C THR A 18 4.45 11.60 -7.83
N GLU A 19 4.97 12.83 -7.92
CA GLU A 19 6.30 13.23 -7.43
C GLU A 19 6.38 13.28 -5.90
N GLU A 20 5.25 13.47 -5.21
CA GLU A 20 5.16 13.49 -3.74
C GLU A 20 4.76 12.12 -3.16
N LEU A 21 4.58 11.10 -4.01
CA LEU A 21 4.18 9.77 -3.61
C LEU A 21 5.33 9.05 -2.90
N GLN A 22 5.36 9.17 -1.57
CA GLN A 22 6.31 8.44 -0.73
C GLN A 22 6.00 6.93 -0.78
N TYR A 23 6.99 6.15 -1.19
CA TYR A 23 6.90 4.69 -1.12
C TYR A 23 7.00 4.26 0.34
N VAL A 24 5.88 3.81 0.91
CA VAL A 24 5.88 3.35 2.30
C VAL A 24 6.78 2.12 2.41
N THR A 25 7.92 2.25 3.08
CA THR A 25 8.78 1.13 3.48
C THR A 25 8.00 0.29 4.49
N ARG A 26 7.27 -0.70 3.99
CA ARG A 26 6.54 -1.66 4.82
C ARG A 26 7.52 -2.68 5.38
N HIS A 27 7.21 -3.21 6.56
CA HIS A 27 8.02 -4.25 7.17
C HIS A 27 8.21 -5.44 6.21
N PRO A 28 9.39 -6.09 6.14
CA PRO A 28 9.67 -7.18 5.20
C PRO A 28 8.71 -8.38 5.28
N ARG A 29 7.98 -8.52 6.39
CA ARG A 29 6.97 -9.57 6.64
C ARG A 29 5.55 -9.17 6.24
N TYR A 30 5.37 -8.00 5.64
CA TYR A 30 4.06 -7.54 5.19
C TYR A 30 3.65 -8.29 3.91
N LYS A 31 2.47 -8.90 3.93
CA LYS A 31 1.89 -9.71 2.84
C LYS A 31 2.85 -10.79 2.35
N THR A 32 3.44 -11.54 3.29
CA THR A 32 4.30 -12.70 3.00
C THR A 32 3.61 -14.05 3.23
N GLN A 33 2.50 -14.09 3.96
CA GLN A 33 1.74 -15.30 4.27
C GLN A 33 0.26 -15.09 3.97
N PHE A 34 -0.43 -16.16 3.57
CA PHE A 34 -1.88 -16.12 3.33
C PHE A 34 -2.67 -15.91 4.61
N CYS A 35 -3.75 -15.13 4.51
CA CYS A 35 -4.66 -14.88 5.61
C CYS A 35 -5.53 -16.10 5.85
N THR A 36 -5.30 -16.81 6.95
CA THR A 36 -6.09 -17.98 7.33
C THR A 36 -7.56 -17.65 7.54
N SER A 37 -7.88 -16.48 8.11
CA SER A 37 -9.27 -16.07 8.34
C SER A 37 -10.03 -15.88 7.01
N PHE A 38 -9.41 -15.22 6.04
CA PHE A 38 -10.00 -15.06 4.71
C PHE A 38 -10.13 -16.40 3.99
N GLN A 39 -9.13 -17.27 4.10
CA GLN A 39 -9.17 -18.58 3.45
C GLN A 39 -10.19 -19.54 4.09
N SER A 40 -10.41 -19.45 5.41
CA SER A 40 -11.33 -20.32 6.13
C SER A 40 -12.76 -19.80 6.16
N GLN A 41 -12.97 -18.47 6.21
CA GLN A 41 -14.30 -17.86 6.39
C GLN A 41 -14.78 -17.10 5.15
N GLY A 42 -13.90 -16.87 4.17
CA GLY A 42 -14.18 -16.03 3.00
C GLY A 42 -14.17 -14.53 3.27
N TYR A 43 -13.93 -14.10 4.53
CA TYR A 43 -13.88 -12.68 4.89
C TYR A 43 -12.79 -12.41 5.94
N CYS A 44 -12.25 -11.19 5.94
CA CYS A 44 -11.26 -10.75 6.92
C CYS A 44 -11.72 -9.45 7.58
N LYS A 45 -11.73 -9.45 8.91
CA LYS A 45 -12.08 -8.27 9.72
C LYS A 45 -11.14 -7.06 9.50
N TYR A 46 -9.94 -7.29 8.98
CA TYR A 46 -8.94 -6.24 8.75
C TYR A 46 -8.93 -5.69 7.31
N ASN A 47 -9.58 -6.37 6.36
CA ASN A 47 -9.72 -5.94 4.97
C ASN A 47 -8.38 -5.43 4.36
N ASP A 48 -8.33 -4.25 3.75
CA ASP A 48 -7.10 -3.66 3.18
C ASP A 48 -5.96 -3.41 4.18
N ARG A 49 -6.26 -3.37 5.48
CA ARG A 49 -5.25 -3.21 6.54
C ARG A 49 -4.64 -4.54 6.96
N CYS A 50 -5.09 -5.65 6.38
CA CYS A 50 -4.51 -6.95 6.66
C CYS A 50 -3.04 -6.98 6.25
N THR A 51 -2.20 -7.47 7.17
CA THR A 51 -0.78 -7.70 6.92
C THR A 51 -0.51 -9.04 6.24
N PHE A 52 -1.55 -9.83 6.01
CA PHE A 52 -1.54 -11.12 5.33
C PHE A 52 -2.18 -11.00 3.95
N ILE A 53 -1.92 -11.98 3.09
CA ILE A 53 -2.37 -12.03 1.70
C ILE A 53 -3.81 -12.59 1.66
N HIS A 54 -4.80 -11.85 1.15
CA HIS A 54 -6.13 -12.42 0.87
C HIS A 54 -6.14 -13.07 -0.52
N HIS A 55 -5.64 -12.35 -1.53
CA HIS A 55 -5.49 -12.83 -2.90
C HIS A 55 -4.01 -12.89 -3.31
N PRO A 56 -3.59 -13.87 -4.13
CA PRO A 56 -2.20 -13.99 -4.58
C PRO A 56 -1.70 -12.74 -5.34
N GLU A 57 -2.59 -11.97 -5.94
CA GLU A 57 -2.29 -10.68 -6.59
C GLU A 57 -1.82 -9.60 -5.59
N GLU A 58 -2.16 -9.74 -4.31
CA GLU A 58 -1.72 -8.84 -3.24
C GLU A 58 -0.35 -9.21 -2.68
N ALA A 59 0.19 -10.39 -3.03
CA ALA A 59 1.53 -10.78 -2.65
C ALA A 59 2.50 -9.74 -3.23
N ARG A 60 3.16 -9.00 -2.34
CA ARG A 60 4.18 -8.03 -2.74
C ARG A 60 5.37 -8.81 -3.28
N VAL A 61 5.52 -8.87 -4.60
CA VAL A 61 6.84 -9.09 -5.19
C VAL A 61 7.75 -7.95 -4.72
N PRO A 62 8.97 -8.25 -4.24
CA PRO A 62 9.90 -7.21 -3.82
C PRO A 62 10.14 -6.28 -5.01
N ILE A 63 9.78 -5.01 -4.82
CA ILE A 63 9.95 -3.96 -5.82
C ILE A 63 11.42 -3.60 -5.82
N SER A 64 12.22 -4.43 -6.47
CA SER A 64 13.60 -4.10 -6.84
C SER A 64 13.72 -3.76 -8.32
N SER A 65 12.61 -3.61 -9.07
CA SER A 65 12.70 -3.44 -10.52
C SER A 65 11.49 -2.69 -11.09
N PHE A 66 11.37 -1.40 -10.78
CA PHE A 66 10.75 -0.45 -11.70
C PHE A 66 11.78 0.61 -12.11
N THR A 67 12.90 0.15 -12.67
CA THR A 67 13.62 0.97 -13.64
C THR A 67 12.83 0.88 -14.93
N LYS A 68 12.02 1.89 -15.22
CA LYS A 68 11.61 2.17 -16.61
C LYS A 68 12.25 3.49 -17.02
N LYS A 69 13.41 3.29 -17.65
CA LYS A 69 14.03 3.98 -18.79
C LYS A 69 13.64 5.44 -19.06
#